data_AF-A0A3R6DEG8-F1
#
_entry.id   AF-A0A3R6DEG8-F1
#
_cell.length_a   1.000
_cell.length_b   1.000
_cell.length_c   1.000
_cell.angle_alpha   90.00
_cell.angle_beta   90.00
_cell.angle_gamma   90.00
#
_symmetry.space_group_name_H-M   'P 1'
#
loop_
_entity.id
_entity.type
_entity.pdbx_description
1 polymer ?
#
loop_
_entity_poly.entity_id
_entity_poly.type
_entity_poly.pdbx_seq_one_letter_code
_entity_poly.pdbx_strand_id
1 'polypeptide(L)'
;MAETKKLYTLADILGEPITEQEAQNLIRKETNSDEQTFQNYVNLNETYRNKLLHFIMGKNGLSITYDTVFRHVMLPGGDTKRLEHFLSIIFDQPIHIKQILPCEGSQIVENGNFVIADIIASMEDGSIINVEIQKIGYAFPGERSSCYTADMIMRQ
;
A
#
# COMPACT_ATOMS: atom_id res chain seq x y z
N MET A 1 24.83 -13.76 -13.91
CA MET A 1 25.36 -12.76 -12.96
C MET A 1 24.21 -12.42 -12.04
N ALA A 2 24.36 -12.61 -10.72
CA ALA A 2 23.30 -12.25 -9.78
C ALA A 2 23.19 -10.72 -9.77
N GLU A 3 22.06 -10.18 -10.23
CA GLU A 3 21.76 -8.77 -10.07
C GLU A 3 21.71 -8.46 -8.58
N THR A 4 22.61 -7.57 -8.13
CA THR A 4 22.62 -7.08 -6.77
C THR A 4 21.32 -6.30 -6.56
N LYS A 5 20.34 -6.93 -5.91
CA LYS A 5 19.04 -6.33 -5.63
C LYS A 5 19.27 -5.02 -4.86
N LYS A 6 19.00 -3.88 -5.51
CA LYS A 6 19.19 -2.56 -4.90
C LYS A 6 18.32 -2.47 -3.65
N LEU A 7 18.94 -2.33 -2.48
CA LEU A 7 18.25 -2.08 -1.23
C LEU A 7 17.87 -0.60 -1.20
N TYR A 8 16.57 -0.32 -1.29
CA TYR A 8 16.04 1.04 -1.16
C TYR A 8 15.97 1.43 0.32
N THR A 9 16.47 2.61 0.64
CA THR A 9 16.28 3.26 1.93
C THR A 9 14.93 4.01 1.96
N LEU A 10 14.46 4.40 3.15
CA LEU A 10 13.28 5.27 3.24
C LEU A 10 13.50 6.62 2.54
N ALA A 11 14.73 7.14 2.55
CA ALA A 11 15.07 8.38 1.85
C ALA A 11 14.96 8.22 0.32
N ASP A 12 15.31 7.04 -0.22
CA ASP A 12 15.11 6.75 -1.65
C ASP A 12 13.63 6.73 -2.06
N ILE A 13 12.71 6.52 -1.11
CA ILE A 13 11.27 6.37 -1.35
C ILE A 13 10.49 7.66 -1.02
N LEU A 14 10.80 8.29 0.11
CA LEU A 14 10.07 9.43 0.66
C LEU A 14 10.80 10.77 0.48
N GLY A 15 12.04 10.74 -0.03
CA GLY A 15 12.93 11.89 -0.05
C GLY A 15 13.71 12.06 1.25
N GLU A 16 14.67 12.97 1.24
CA GLU A 16 15.46 13.31 2.43
C GLU A 16 14.55 13.92 3.51
N PRO A 17 14.71 13.50 4.78
CA PRO A 17 13.87 14.00 5.86
C PRO A 17 14.12 15.49 6.10
N ILE A 18 13.02 16.23 6.25
CA ILE A 18 13.03 17.67 6.49
C ILE A 18 12.51 18.01 7.88
N THR A 19 12.83 19.20 8.37
CA THR A 19 12.36 19.72 9.64
C THR A 19 10.87 20.05 9.60
N GLU A 20 10.25 20.18 10.76
CA GLU A 20 8.82 20.49 10.85
C GLU A 20 8.52 21.88 10.25
N GLN A 21 9.42 22.83 10.46
CA GLN A 21 9.28 24.19 9.94
C GLN A 21 9.39 24.22 8.41
N GLU A 22 10.30 23.43 7.83
CA GLU A 22 10.41 23.28 6.38
C GLU A 22 9.16 22.63 5.79
N ALA A 23 8.62 21.59 6.44
CA ALA A 23 7.38 20.94 6.01
C ALA A 23 6.18 21.89 6.05
N GLN A 24 6.04 22.70 7.10
CA GLN A 24 4.97 23.71 7.21
C GLN A 24 5.12 24.80 6.13
N ASN A 25 6.34 25.26 5.86
CA ASN A 25 6.61 26.20 4.78
C ASN A 25 6.28 25.61 3.41
N LEU A 26 6.58 24.33 3.18
CA LEU A 26 6.24 23.62 1.96
C LEU A 26 4.72 23.54 1.79
N ILE A 27 3.99 23.09 2.81
CA ILE A 27 2.52 23.06 2.78
C ILE A 27 1.97 24.43 2.38
N ARG A 28 2.40 25.49 3.09
CA ARG A 28 1.92 26.85 2.82
C ARG A 28 2.26 27.33 1.42
N LYS A 29 3.45 27.01 0.91
CA LYS A 29 3.90 27.37 -0.44
C LYS A 29 3.06 26.66 -1.51
N GLU A 30 2.86 25.35 -1.37
CA GLU A 30 2.14 24.54 -2.35
C GLU A 30 0.63 24.78 -2.33
N THR A 31 0.06 25.19 -1.19
CA THR A 31 -1.36 25.58 -1.09
C THR A 31 -1.60 27.07 -1.30
N ASN A 32 -0.59 27.88 -1.61
CA ASN A 32 -0.72 29.35 -1.71
C ASN A 32 -1.65 29.80 -2.85
N SER A 33 -1.84 28.94 -3.86
CA SER A 33 -2.75 29.16 -4.98
C SER A 33 -4.22 28.93 -4.64
N ASP A 34 -4.53 28.22 -3.56
CA ASP A 34 -5.88 27.93 -3.09
C ASP A 34 -5.97 27.99 -1.56
N GLU A 35 -6.44 29.14 -1.07
CA GLU A 35 -6.66 29.37 0.36
C GLU A 35 -7.62 28.33 0.96
N GLN A 36 -8.58 27.80 0.19
CA GLN A 36 -9.52 26.81 0.69
C GLN A 36 -8.82 25.48 1.02
N THR A 37 -7.84 25.07 0.21
CA THR A 37 -7.01 23.88 0.48
C THR A 37 -6.17 24.07 1.75
N PHE A 38 -5.57 25.24 1.97
CA PHE A 38 -4.83 25.51 3.20
C PHE A 38 -5.74 25.46 4.44
N GLN A 39 -6.92 26.09 4.35
CA GLN A 39 -7.89 26.05 5.44
C GLN A 39 -8.39 24.63 5.74
N ASN A 40 -8.59 23.80 4.71
CA ASN A 40 -8.92 22.38 4.91
C ASN A 40 -7.80 21.64 5.66
N TYR A 41 -6.54 21.92 5.35
CA TYR A 41 -5.40 21.36 6.10
C TYR A 41 -5.39 21.81 7.56
N VAL A 42 -5.59 23.09 7.83
CA VAL A 42 -5.63 23.64 9.20
C VAL A 42 -6.78 23.02 9.99
N ASN A 43 -7.94 22.82 9.34
CA ASN A 43 -9.15 22.26 9.95
C ASN A 43 -9.15 20.73 10.05
N LEU A 44 -8.14 20.03 9.51
CA LEU A 44 -7.99 18.59 9.73
C LEU A 44 -7.88 18.29 11.23
N ASN A 45 -8.49 17.17 11.63
CA ASN A 45 -8.28 16.63 12.96
C ASN A 45 -6.77 16.45 13.22
N GLU A 46 -6.33 16.87 14.41
CA GLU A 46 -4.92 16.92 14.82
C GLU A 46 -4.16 15.61 14.56
N THR A 47 -4.80 14.47 14.78
CA THR A 47 -4.18 13.15 14.54
C THR A 47 -3.84 12.97 13.06
N TYR A 48 -4.76 13.32 12.16
CA TYR A 48 -4.54 13.19 10.72
C TYR A 48 -3.60 14.27 10.19
N ARG A 49 -3.67 15.49 10.73
CA ARG A 49 -2.76 16.58 10.41
C ARG A 49 -1.32 16.22 10.77
N ASN A 50 -1.09 15.64 11.95
CA ASN A 50 0.24 15.19 12.37
C ASN A 50 0.76 14.01 11.52
N LYS A 51 -0.12 13.09 11.11
CA LYS A 51 0.26 12.01 10.17
C LYS A 51 0.71 12.56 8.83
N LEU A 52 -0.03 13.51 8.27
CA LEU A 52 0.32 14.16 7.01
C LEU A 52 1.61 14.97 7.13
N LEU A 53 1.78 15.70 8.24
CA LEU A 53 3.00 16.46 8.52
C LEU A 53 4.22 15.54 8.61
N HIS A 54 4.15 14.45 9.38
CA HIS A 54 5.25 13.49 9.48
C HIS A 54 5.56 12.82 8.14
N PHE A 55 4.55 12.59 7.28
CA PHE A 55 4.77 12.09 5.94
C PHE A 55 5.55 13.08 5.07
N ILE A 56 5.17 14.36 5.09
CA ILE A 56 5.88 15.42 4.38
C ILE A 56 7.31 15.60 4.92
N MET A 57 7.52 15.35 6.22
CA MET A 57 8.84 15.34 6.85
C MET A 57 9.69 14.11 6.49
N GLY A 58 9.16 13.14 5.74
CA GLY A 58 9.84 11.88 5.42
C GLY A 58 10.02 10.94 6.62
N LYS A 59 9.31 11.17 7.73
CA LYS A 59 9.44 10.36 8.96
C LYS A 59 8.69 9.03 8.89
N ASN A 60 7.60 8.97 8.12
CA ASN A 60 6.74 7.81 7.97
C ASN A 60 6.00 7.87 6.62
N GLY A 61 5.67 6.72 6.05
CA GLY A 61 4.77 6.66 4.89
C GLY A 61 3.33 6.96 5.30
N LEU A 62 2.53 7.48 4.36
CA LEU A 62 1.07 7.43 4.52
C LEU A 62 0.61 5.97 4.51
N SER A 63 -0.35 5.64 5.36
CA SER A 63 -1.02 4.33 5.32
C SER A 63 -1.99 4.24 4.14
N ILE A 64 -1.50 4.49 2.91
CA ILE A 64 -2.32 4.57 1.69
C ILE A 64 -2.97 3.23 1.39
N THR A 65 -2.30 2.12 1.70
CA THR A 65 -2.88 0.77 1.54
C THR A 65 -3.98 0.49 2.55
N TYR A 66 -4.09 1.26 3.64
CA TYR A 66 -4.90 0.91 4.81
C TYR A 66 -6.31 1.52 4.84
N ASP A 67 -6.85 1.98 3.72
CA ASP A 67 -8.09 2.75 3.76
C ASP A 67 -9.09 2.35 2.67
N THR A 68 -10.36 2.62 2.97
CA THR A 68 -11.48 2.78 2.03
C THR A 68 -11.03 3.52 0.78
N VAL A 69 -10.10 4.47 0.90
CA VAL A 69 -9.46 5.18 -0.21
C VAL A 69 -8.75 4.22 -1.17
N PHE A 70 -7.90 3.30 -0.70
CA PHE A 70 -7.24 2.34 -1.58
C PHE A 70 -8.25 1.52 -2.35
N ARG A 71 -9.26 0.99 -1.64
CA ARG A 71 -10.33 0.22 -2.28
C ARG A 71 -11.13 1.07 -3.27
N HIS A 72 -11.47 2.30 -2.93
CA HIS A 72 -12.22 3.20 -3.80
C HIS A 72 -11.42 3.61 -5.04
N VAL A 73 -10.11 3.79 -4.88
CA VAL A 73 -9.19 4.18 -5.94
C VAL A 73 -8.87 2.98 -6.84
N MET A 74 -8.46 1.85 -6.28
CA MET A 74 -7.99 0.69 -7.03
C MET A 74 -9.10 -0.26 -7.48
N LEU A 75 -10.24 -0.26 -6.79
CA LEU A 75 -11.41 -1.09 -7.08
C LEU A 75 -12.69 -0.23 -7.19
N PRO A 76 -12.74 0.76 -8.10
CA PRO A 76 -13.88 1.66 -8.23
C PRO A 76 -15.13 0.86 -8.60
N GLY A 77 -16.16 0.89 -7.74
CA GLY A 77 -17.38 0.10 -7.94
C GLY A 77 -17.16 -1.43 -7.98
N GLY A 78 -15.99 -1.91 -7.51
CA GLY A 78 -15.61 -3.32 -7.59
C GLY A 78 -14.89 -3.75 -8.89
N ASP A 79 -14.62 -2.82 -9.83
CA ASP A 79 -13.85 -3.13 -11.04
C ASP A 79 -12.36 -3.36 -10.73
N THR A 80 -11.82 -4.52 -11.13
CA THR A 80 -10.44 -4.94 -10.84
C THR A 80 -9.40 -4.40 -11.81
N LYS A 81 -9.78 -3.82 -12.95
CA LYS A 81 -8.85 -3.42 -14.03
C LYS A 81 -7.70 -2.53 -13.58
N ARG A 82 -7.99 -1.59 -12.68
CA ARG A 82 -6.96 -0.66 -12.19
C ARG A 82 -5.97 -1.35 -11.27
N LEU A 83 -6.44 -2.28 -10.44
CA LEU A 83 -5.58 -3.10 -9.60
C LEU A 83 -4.75 -4.09 -10.44
N GLU A 84 -5.35 -4.72 -11.46
CA GLU A 84 -4.63 -5.56 -12.44
C GLU A 84 -3.52 -4.80 -13.15
N HIS A 85 -3.82 -3.60 -13.63
CA HIS A 85 -2.81 -2.75 -14.28
C HIS A 85 -1.67 -2.39 -13.32
N PHE A 86 -1.99 -2.02 -12.08
CA PHE A 86 -1.00 -1.73 -11.05
C PHE A 86 -0.10 -2.93 -10.75
N LEU A 87 -0.68 -4.12 -10.57
CA LEU A 87 0.08 -5.36 -10.35
C LEU A 87 0.92 -5.70 -11.59
N SER A 88 0.40 -5.49 -12.79
CA SER A 88 1.13 -5.77 -14.02
C SER A 88 2.42 -4.95 -14.14
N ILE A 89 2.39 -3.68 -13.68
CA ILE A 89 3.59 -2.83 -13.60
C ILE A 89 4.60 -3.38 -12.58
N ILE A 90 4.13 -3.86 -11.42
CA ILE A 90 5.01 -4.39 -10.37
C ILE A 90 5.71 -5.69 -10.81
N PHE A 91 4.97 -6.57 -11.49
CA PHE A 91 5.47 -7.88 -11.94
C PHE A 91 6.12 -7.84 -13.33
N ASP A 92 6.14 -6.68 -13.98
CA ASP A 92 6.63 -6.45 -15.34
C ASP A 92 6.04 -7.41 -16.39
N GLN A 93 4.77 -7.79 -16.19
CA GLN A 93 4.01 -8.67 -17.08
C GLN A 93 2.50 -8.58 -16.80
N PRO A 94 1.62 -8.99 -17.73
CA PRO A 94 0.18 -8.97 -17.50
C PRO A 94 -0.26 -9.82 -16.32
N ILE A 95 -1.04 -9.22 -15.42
CA ILE A 95 -1.67 -9.88 -14.26
C ILE A 95 -3.20 -9.76 -14.40
N HIS A 96 -3.89 -10.88 -14.29
CA HIS A 96 -5.36 -10.95 -14.31
C HIS A 96 -5.90 -11.50 -13.00
N ILE A 97 -6.72 -10.72 -12.31
CA ILE A 97 -7.33 -11.10 -11.04
C ILE A 97 -8.44 -12.13 -11.31
N LYS A 98 -8.34 -13.29 -10.66
CA LYS A 98 -9.36 -14.34 -10.67
C LYS A 98 -10.35 -14.14 -9.53
N GLN A 99 -9.83 -13.83 -8.34
CA GLN A 99 -10.65 -13.71 -7.15
C GLN A 99 -9.94 -12.83 -6.12
N ILE A 100 -10.71 -11.96 -5.47
CA ILE A 100 -10.28 -11.27 -4.25
C ILE A 100 -10.90 -12.03 -3.08
N LEU A 101 -10.06 -12.60 -2.23
CA LEU A 101 -10.49 -13.41 -1.09
C LEU A 101 -10.95 -12.50 0.05
N PRO A 102 -12.03 -12.88 0.77
CA PRO A 102 -12.42 -12.17 1.97
C PRO A 102 -11.29 -12.29 3.00
N CYS A 103 -10.84 -11.16 3.54
CA CYS A 103 -9.93 -11.15 4.67
C CYS A 103 -10.71 -11.54 5.93
N GLU A 104 -10.94 -12.84 6.13
CA GLU A 104 -11.53 -13.35 7.37
C GLU A 104 -10.53 -13.18 8.52
N GLY A 105 -10.79 -12.20 9.36
CA GLY A 105 -10.04 -11.98 10.58
C GLY A 105 -10.62 -10.78 11.30
N SER A 106 -11.65 -11.03 12.09
CA SER A 106 -12.01 -10.14 13.19
C SER A 106 -10.73 -9.86 13.99
N GLN A 107 -10.51 -8.59 14.31
CA GLN A 107 -9.49 -8.14 15.26
C GLN A 107 -9.71 -8.84 16.61
N ILE A 108 -9.18 -10.04 16.78
CA ILE A 108 -9.16 -10.73 18.08
C ILE A 108 -8.02 -10.17 18.94
N VAL A 109 -7.07 -9.43 18.34
CA VAL A 109 -5.99 -8.73 19.02
C VAL A 109 -5.75 -7.39 18.30
N GLU A 110 -5.50 -6.30 19.04
CA GLU A 110 -5.20 -4.96 18.50
C GLU A 110 -4.05 -4.95 17.47
N ASN A 111 -3.26 -6.03 17.41
CA ASN A 111 -2.14 -6.25 16.51
C ASN A 111 -2.29 -7.51 15.62
N GLY A 112 -3.50 -8.01 15.38
CA GLY A 112 -3.70 -9.38 14.90
C GLY A 112 -3.74 -9.58 13.38
N ASN A 113 -4.42 -8.71 12.63
CA ASN A 113 -4.61 -8.90 11.19
C ASN A 113 -3.98 -7.76 10.38
N PHE A 114 -2.90 -8.10 9.68
CA PHE A 114 -2.09 -7.18 8.89
C PHE A 114 -2.31 -7.32 7.38
N VAL A 115 -3.16 -8.27 6.98
CA VAL A 115 -3.52 -8.52 5.58
C VAL A 115 -4.63 -7.56 5.18
N ILE A 116 -4.36 -6.79 4.12
CA ILE A 116 -5.26 -5.76 3.59
C ILE A 116 -6.06 -6.33 2.41
N ALA A 117 -5.39 -7.13 1.57
CA ALA A 117 -6.00 -7.84 0.48
C ALA A 117 -5.27 -9.16 0.24
N ASP A 118 -6.02 -10.20 -0.08
CA ASP A 118 -5.54 -11.52 -0.47
C ASP A 118 -6.18 -11.83 -1.83
N ILE A 119 -5.35 -11.98 -2.86
CA ILE A 119 -5.78 -11.92 -4.27
C ILE A 119 -5.21 -13.12 -5.02
N ILE A 120 -6.10 -13.91 -5.61
CA ILE A 120 -5.71 -14.94 -6.58
C ILE A 120 -5.69 -14.31 -7.97
N ALA A 121 -4.55 -14.39 -8.64
CA ALA A 121 -4.36 -13.87 -9.99
C ALA A 121 -3.65 -14.88 -10.89
N SER A 122 -3.78 -14.70 -12.21
CA SER A 122 -3.03 -15.45 -13.22
C SER A 122 -2.08 -14.55 -13.99
N MET A 123 -0.92 -15.11 -14.34
CA MET A 123 0.08 -14.50 -15.22
C MET A 123 -0.17 -14.91 -16.67
N GLU A 124 0.58 -14.32 -17.61
CA GLU A 124 0.44 -14.57 -19.06
C GLU A 124 0.73 -16.03 -19.46
N ASP A 125 1.65 -16.69 -18.76
CA ASP A 125 1.99 -18.10 -18.97
C ASP A 125 0.95 -19.09 -18.39
N GLY A 126 -0.12 -18.57 -17.76
CA GLY A 126 -1.16 -19.35 -17.10
C GLY A 126 -0.84 -19.74 -15.66
N SER A 127 0.34 -19.38 -15.13
CA SER A 127 0.70 -19.59 -13.73
C SER A 127 -0.28 -18.85 -12.81
N ILE A 128 -0.68 -19.50 -11.73
CA ILE A 128 -1.54 -18.92 -10.69
C ILE A 128 -0.65 -18.44 -9.54
N ILE A 129 -0.89 -17.20 -9.11
CA ILE A 129 -0.19 -16.56 -8.00
C ILE A 129 -1.17 -16.10 -6.93
N ASN A 130 -0.73 -16.13 -5.68
CA ASN A 130 -1.35 -15.39 -4.59
C ASN A 130 -0.59 -14.08 -4.39
N VAL A 131 -1.30 -12.95 -4.46
CA VAL A 131 -0.81 -11.62 -4.17
C VAL A 131 -1.43 -11.12 -2.87
N GLU A 132 -0.60 -10.93 -1.85
CA GLU A 132 -1.01 -10.39 -0.56
C GLU A 132 -0.53 -8.94 -0.39
N ILE A 133 -1.44 -8.03 -0.05
CA ILE A 133 -1.13 -6.65 0.33
C ILE A 133 -1.15 -6.58 1.84
N GLN A 134 -0.04 -6.16 2.46
CA GLN A 134 0.09 -6.11 3.92
C GLN A 134 0.32 -4.69 4.45
N LYS A 135 -0.16 -4.44 5.67
CA LYS A 135 0.04 -3.18 6.42
C LYS A 135 1.50 -2.98 6.83
N ILE A 136 2.15 -4.05 7.24
CA ILE A 136 3.56 -4.06 7.64
C ILE A 136 4.23 -5.09 6.75
N GLY A 137 5.11 -4.63 5.86
CA GLY A 137 5.93 -5.53 5.07
C GLY A 137 6.90 -6.27 5.99
N TYR A 138 6.75 -7.58 6.10
CA TYR A 138 7.72 -8.46 6.78
C TYR A 138 8.49 -9.28 5.76
N ALA A 139 9.76 -9.57 6.03
CA ALA A 139 10.56 -10.44 5.17
C ALA A 139 10.04 -11.88 5.29
N PHE A 140 9.32 -12.35 4.27
CA PHE A 140 8.70 -13.67 4.28
C PHE A 140 9.75 -14.80 4.33
N PRO A 141 9.76 -15.64 5.37
CA PRO A 141 10.56 -16.87 5.36
C PRO A 141 9.92 -17.87 4.39
N GLY A 142 10.76 -18.59 3.63
CA GLY A 142 10.32 -19.55 2.60
C GLY A 142 9.40 -20.67 3.11
N GLU A 143 9.38 -20.94 4.41
CA GLU A 143 8.46 -21.92 5.03
C GLU A 143 7.00 -21.47 5.02
N ARG A 144 6.72 -20.16 4.89
CA ARG A 144 5.35 -19.68 4.75
C ARG A 144 4.81 -19.81 3.33
N SER A 145 5.66 -19.80 2.30
CA SER A 145 5.18 -19.91 0.91
C SER A 145 4.51 -21.26 0.65
N SER A 146 4.99 -22.34 1.26
CA SER A 146 4.33 -23.66 1.18
C SER A 146 2.95 -23.67 1.83
N CYS A 147 2.76 -22.92 2.93
CA CYS A 147 1.46 -22.76 3.57
C CYS A 147 0.47 -22.00 2.67
N TYR A 148 0.90 -20.93 1.97
CA TYR A 148 0.03 -20.21 1.03
C TYR A 148 -0.32 -21.05 -0.20
N THR A 149 0.61 -21.87 -0.70
CA THR A 149 0.29 -22.80 -1.78
C THR A 149 -0.72 -23.85 -1.33
N ALA A 150 -0.57 -24.40 -0.12
CA ALA A 150 -1.53 -25.33 0.44
C ALA A 150 -2.91 -24.67 0.67
N ASP A 151 -2.93 -23.46 1.23
CA ASP A 151 -4.15 -22.68 1.46
C ASP A 151 -4.85 -22.33 0.14
N MET A 152 -4.09 -21.98 -0.90
CA MET A 152 -4.61 -21.75 -2.25
C MET A 152 -5.27 -23.01 -2.83
N ILE A 153 -4.66 -24.19 -2.66
CA ILE A 153 -5.23 -25.47 -3.11
C ILE A 153 -6.50 -25.82 -2.32
N MET A 154 -6.51 -25.56 -1.01
CA MET A 154 -7.67 -25.85 -0.15
C MET A 154 -8.87 -24.91 -0.41
N ARG A 155 -8.64 -23.77 -1.07
CA ARG A 155 -9.65 -22.75 -1.37
C ARG A 155 -10.17 -22.78 -2.82
N GLN A 156 -9.64 -23.68 -3.66
CA GLN A 156 -10.19 -24.00 -4.99
C GLN A 156 -11.36 -24.99 -4.88
#